data_AF-A0A349XP50-F1
#
_entry.id   AF-A0A349XP50-F1
#
_cell.length_a   1.000
_cell.length_b   1.000
_cell.length_c   1.000
_cell.angle_alpha   90.00
_cell.angle_beta   90.00
_cell.angle_gamma   90.00
#
_symmetry.space_group_name_H-M   'P 1'
#
loop_
_entity.id
_entity.type
_entity.pdbx_description
1 polymer ?
#
loop_
_entity_poly.entity_id
_entity_poly.type
_entity_poly.pdbx_seq_one_letter_code
_entity_poly.pdbx_strand_id
1 'polypeptide(L)' 'MAADIVNLRQFRKQKARSEKEKQAEQNRLSFGRTKAEKNLTSALNEKAEKALDQGRLENDAHEPRKD' A
#
# COMPACT_ATOMS: atom_id res chain seq x y z
N MET A 1 -4.71 -53.41 -5.26
CA MET A 1 -5.44 -52.13 -5.32
C MET A 1 -4.76 -51.18 -4.36
N ALA A 2 -4.16 -50.10 -4.86
CA ALA A 2 -3.53 -49.09 -4.01
C ALA A 2 -4.62 -48.18 -3.44
N ALA A 3 -4.60 -47.95 -2.13
CA ALA A 3 -5.48 -46.97 -1.52
C ALA A 3 -4.93 -45.56 -1.85
N ASP A 4 -5.76 -44.70 -2.44
CA ASP A 4 -5.39 -43.31 -2.70
C ASP A 4 -5.27 -42.55 -1.37
N ILE A 5 -4.03 -42.34 -0.94
CA ILE A 5 -3.72 -41.58 0.28
C ILE A 5 -3.88 -40.09 -0.04
N VAL A 6 -5.03 -39.54 0.29
CA VAL A 6 -5.30 -38.10 0.13
C VAL A 6 -4.66 -37.29 1.26
N ASN A 7 -3.77 -36.37 0.91
CA ASN A 7 -3.14 -35.48 1.88
C ASN A 7 -4.06 -34.29 2.22
N LEU A 8 -4.84 -34.45 3.29
CA LEU A 8 -5.77 -33.43 3.77
C LEU A 8 -5.10 -32.10 4.15
N ARG A 9 -3.82 -32.12 4.58
CA ARG A 9 -3.08 -30.89 4.90
C ARG A 9 -2.82 -30.05 3.66
N GLN A 10 -2.41 -30.69 2.56
CA GLN A 10 -2.19 -30.01 1.29
C GLN A 10 -3.50 -29.45 0.72
N PHE A 11 -4.57 -30.24 0.80
CA PHE A 11 -5.90 -29.80 0.37
C PHE A 11 -6.38 -28.56 1.15
N ARG A 12 -6.29 -28.58 2.48
CA ARG A 12 -6.64 -27.42 3.33
C ARG A 12 -5.78 -26.20 2.99
N LYS A 13 -4.48 -26.39 2.74
CA LYS A 13 -3.57 -25.31 2.34
C LYS A 13 -3.96 -24.70 1.00
N GLN A 14 -4.32 -25.52 0.01
CA GLN A 14 -4.78 -25.04 -1.29
C GLN A 14 -6.10 -24.28 -1.16
N LYS A 15 -7.06 -24.81 -0.40
CA LYS A 15 -8.33 -24.13 -0.12
C LYS A 15 -8.10 -22.74 0.50
N ALA A 16 -7.27 -22.66 1.53
CA ALA A 16 -6.94 -21.39 2.18
C ALA A 16 -6.21 -20.40 1.24
N ARG A 17 -5.42 -20.87 0.27
CA ARG A 17 -4.80 -20.00 -0.75
C ARG A 17 -5.85 -19.46 -1.72
N SER A 18 -6.73 -20.32 -2.23
CA SER A 18 -7.81 -19.92 -3.14
C SER A 18 -8.78 -18.92 -2.49
N GLU A 19 -9.13 -19.11 -1.21
CA GLU A 19 -9.97 -18.17 -0.47
C GLU A 19 -9.30 -16.79 -0.34
N LYS A 20 -7.99 -16.75 -0.07
CA LYS A 20 -7.22 -15.51 -0.03
C LYS A 20 -7.16 -14.81 -1.39
N GLU A 21 -7.00 -15.56 -2.47
CA GLU A 21 -7.00 -15.03 -3.83
C GLU A 21 -8.36 -14.40 -4.20
N LYS A 22 -9.46 -15.10 -3.90
CA LYS A 22 -10.83 -14.56 -4.09
C LYS A 22 -11.06 -13.28 -3.29
N GLN A 23 -10.62 -13.24 -2.04
CA GLN A 23 -10.73 -12.01 -1.24
C GLN A 23 -9.87 -10.88 -1.83
N ALA A 24 -8.69 -11.20 -2.35
CA ALA A 24 -7.84 -10.21 -3.00
C ALA A 24 -8.48 -9.66 -4.28
N GLU A 25 -9.12 -10.52 -5.10
CA GLU A 25 -9.90 -10.11 -6.26
C GLU A 25 -11.08 -9.22 -5.87
N GLN A 26 -11.87 -9.64 -4.87
CA GLN A 26 -12.96 -8.83 -4.34
C GLN A 26 -12.47 -7.46 -3.85
N ASN A 27 -11.33 -7.42 -3.15
CA ASN A 27 -10.74 -6.16 -2.69
C ASN A 27 -10.26 -5.27 -3.85
N ARG A 28 -9.75 -5.86 -4.95
CA ARG A 28 -9.39 -5.11 -6.17
C ARG A 28 -10.65 -4.49 -6.80
N LEU A 29 -11.74 -5.24 -6.87
CA LEU A 29 -13.02 -4.74 -7.38
C LEU A 29 -13.64 -3.67 -6.48
N SER A 30 -13.74 -3.92 -5.17
CA SER A 30 -14.40 -3.04 -4.21
C SER A 30 -13.64 -1.74 -3.93
N PHE A 31 -12.31 -1.79 -3.90
CA PHE A 31 -11.50 -0.63 -3.52
C PHE A 31 -10.71 -0.03 -4.68
N GLY A 32 -10.71 -0.65 -5.86
CA GLY A 32 -10.08 -0.16 -7.09
C GLY A 32 -8.55 -0.05 -7.08
N ARG A 33 -7.91 -0.16 -5.91
CA ARG A 33 -6.45 -0.08 -5.73
C ARG A 33 -5.95 -1.13 -4.77
N THR A 34 -4.84 -1.77 -5.14
CA THR A 34 -4.10 -2.71 -4.30
C THR A 34 -3.37 -1.98 -3.16
N LYS A 35 -2.97 -2.73 -2.12
CA LYS A 35 -2.16 -2.18 -1.02
C LYS A 35 -0.83 -1.62 -1.51
N ALA A 36 -0.20 -2.26 -2.50
CA ALA A 36 1.06 -1.81 -3.07
C ALA A 36 0.93 -0.44 -3.75
N GLU A 37 -0.13 -0.26 -4.56
CA GLU A 37 -0.41 1.02 -5.21
C GLU A 37 -0.71 2.12 -4.19
N LYS A 38 -1.52 1.83 -3.17
CA LYS A 38 -1.80 2.79 -2.09
C LYS A 38 -0.51 3.23 -1.39
N ASN A 39 0.35 2.28 -1.03
CA ASN A 39 1.63 2.58 -0.37
C ASN A 39 2.55 3.41 -1.27
N LEU A 40 2.61 3.09 -2.56
CA LEU A 40 3.40 3.85 -3.53
C LEU A 40 2.90 5.29 -3.63
N THR A 41 1.58 5.49 -3.77
CA THR A 41 0.99 6.83 -3.82
C THR A 41 1.28 7.61 -2.54
N SER A 42 1.11 6.99 -1.36
CA SER A 42 1.43 7.64 -0.08
C SER A 42 2.90 8.05 0.01
N ALA A 43 3.83 7.18 -0.38
CA ALA A 43 5.25 7.49 -0.36
C ALA A 43 5.64 8.62 -1.34
N LEU A 44 5.01 8.66 -2.51
CA LEU A 44 5.22 9.75 -3.48
C LEU A 44 4.69 11.08 -2.95
N ASN A 45 3.50 11.08 -2.34
CA ASN A 45 2.92 12.28 -1.74
C ASN A 45 3.78 12.80 -0.58
N GLU A 46 4.21 11.91 0.32
CA GLU A 46 5.09 12.29 1.44
C GLU A 46 6.42 12.87 0.94
N LYS A 47 6.99 12.32 -0.13
CA LYS A 47 8.20 12.88 -0.76
C LYS A 47 7.94 14.26 -1.35
N ALA A 48 6.79 14.46 -2.01
CA ALA A 48 6.42 15.74 -2.59
C ALA A 48 6.21 16.81 -1.51
N GLU A 49 5.48 16.48 -0.43
CA GLU A 49 5.29 17.34 0.73
C GLU A 49 6.63 17.76 1.35
N LYS A 50 7.52 16.80 1.62
CA LYS A 50 8.87 17.10 2.15
C LYS A 50 9.69 17.99 1.23
N ALA A 51 9.58 17.81 -0.09
CA ALA A 51 10.30 18.65 -1.05
C ALA A 51 9.75 20.10 -1.05
N LEU A 52 8.43 20.26 -0.92
CA LEU A 52 7.79 21.58 -0.79
C LEU A 52 8.16 22.27 0.52
N ASP A 53 8.16 21.53 1.63
CA ASP A 53 8.54 22.05 2.94
C ASP A 53 10.02 22.49 2.95
N GLN A 54 10.92 21.71 2.35
CA GLN A 54 12.33 22.09 2.23
C GLN A 54 12.55 23.34 1.37
N GLY A 55 11.71 23.54 0.35
CA GLY A 55 11.74 24.72 -0.51
C GLY A 55 10.99 25.93 0.05
N ARG A 56 10.34 25.79 1.22
CA ARG A 56 9.56 26.85 1.84
C ARG A 56 10.51 27.90 2.41
N LEU A 57 10.62 29.03 1.72
CA LEU A 57 11.13 30.26 2.30
C LEU A 57 10.04 30.79 3.23
N GLU A 58 10.28 30.72 4.54
CA GLU A 58 9.50 31.52 5.47
C GLU A 58 9.73 32.97 5.09
N ASN A 59 8.67 33.66 4.61
CA ASN A 59 8.67 35.11 4.55
C ASN A 59 8.58 35.61 5.99
N ASP A 60 9.64 35.40 6.76
CA ASP A 60 9.89 36.17 7.96
C ASP A 60 10.03 37.60 7.48
N ALA A 61 8.99 38.35 7.83
CA ALA A 61 8.83 39.76 7.61
C ALA A 61 10.20 40.45 7.56
N HIS A 62 10.56 40.96 6.39
CA HIS A 62 11.65 41.89 6.22
C HIS A 62 11.37 43.09 7.10
N GLU A 63 11.83 43.04 8.35
CA GLU A 63 11.79 44.18 9.25
C GLU A 63 12.81 45.18 8.69
N PRO A 64 12.37 46.34 8.18
CA PRO A 64 13.28 47.28 7.57
C PRO A 64 14.25 47.77 8.64
N ARG A 65 15.56 47.69 8.36
CA ARG A 65 16.59 48.26 9.23
C ARG A 65 16.26 49.74 9.46
N LYS A 66 15.98 50.10 10.71
CA LYS A 66 15.92 51.48 11.16
C LYS A 66 17.35 51.96 11.38
N ASP A 67 17.90 52.65 10.39
CA ASP A 67 19.02 53.58 10.56
C ASP A 67 18.47 54.97 10.89
#